data_AF-A0AA43QPQ6-F1
#
_entry.id   AF-A0AA43QPQ6-F1
#
_cell.length_a   1.000
_cell.length_b   1.000
_cell.length_c   1.000
_cell.angle_alpha   90.00
_cell.angle_beta   90.00
_cell.angle_gamma   90.00
#
_symmetry.space_group_name_H-M   'P 1'
#
loop_
_entity.id
_entity.type
_entity.pdbx_description
1 polymer ?
#
loop_
_entity_poly.entity_id
_entity_poly.type
_entity_poly.pdbx_seq_one_letter_code
_entity_poly.pdbx_strand_id
1 'polypeptide(L)'
;MAGIARRVLSALVPKKIMDTNGQLLDALQKNSETLQNITDQFVPLMKRFRIFFFWEQEKTHLAHTNDYVVDEASAAPILDGTDRSGVAASHSQMCKFDSPSSGGYRTALAAIMRYVRSAPATIDTRTVQAAEMLQRLRSQEAQELTAGL
;
A
#
# COMPACT_ATOMS: atom_id res chain seq x y z
N MET A 1 0.08 -15.49 15.58
CA MET A 1 -1.02 -16.18 14.87
C MET A 1 -0.69 -16.30 13.38
N ALA A 2 0.08 -17.33 13.00
CA ALA A 2 0.57 -17.61 11.64
C ALA A 2 -0.47 -18.24 10.69
N GLY A 3 -1.75 -18.30 11.09
CA GLY A 3 -2.75 -19.17 10.46
C GLY A 3 -3.55 -18.57 9.30
N ILE A 4 -3.73 -17.25 9.26
CA ILE A 4 -4.74 -16.63 8.36
C ILE A 4 -4.20 -16.52 6.92
N ALA A 5 -2.98 -16.03 6.73
CA ALA A 5 -2.33 -15.95 5.42
C ALA A 5 -2.23 -17.33 4.74
N ARG A 6 -1.88 -18.37 5.50
CA ARG A 6 -1.80 -19.76 5.03
C ARG A 6 -3.17 -20.31 4.61
N ARG A 7 -4.24 -19.97 5.32
CA ARG A 7 -5.62 -20.40 5.01
C ARG A 7 -6.14 -19.75 3.72
N VAL A 8 -5.93 -18.45 3.55
CA VAL A 8 -6.37 -17.71 2.36
C VAL A 8 -5.64 -18.20 1.11
N LEU A 9 -4.31 -18.40 1.19
CA LEU A 9 -3.52 -18.96 0.09
C LEU A 9 -3.93 -20.41 -0.23
N SER A 10 -4.19 -21.24 0.78
CA SER A 10 -4.63 -22.64 0.57
C SER A 10 -6.01 -22.77 -0.09
N ALA A 11 -6.88 -21.78 0.05
CA ALA A 11 -8.22 -21.78 -0.52
C ALA A 11 -8.26 -21.29 -1.98
N LEU A 12 -7.23 -20.56 -2.43
CA LEU A 12 -7.22 -19.85 -3.72
C LEU A 12 -6.16 -20.36 -4.73
N VAL A 13 -5.25 -21.24 -4.31
CA VAL A 13 -4.13 -21.71 -5.16
C VAL A 13 -4.31 -23.19 -5.58
N PRO A 14 -4.29 -23.52 -6.89
CA PRO A 14 -4.37 -24.91 -7.37
C PRO A 14 -3.23 -25.79 -6.85
N LYS A 15 -3.54 -27.05 -6.48
CA LYS A 15 -2.62 -28.03 -5.88
C LYS A 15 -1.28 -28.24 -6.62
N LYS A 16 -1.20 -27.89 -7.91
CA LYS A 16 -0.01 -28.09 -8.76
C LYS A 16 1.10 -27.03 -8.56
N ILE A 17 0.81 -25.93 -7.86
CA ILE A 17 1.78 -24.87 -7.52
C ILE A 17 2.42 -25.14 -6.13
N MET A 18 1.90 -26.12 -5.38
CA MET A 18 2.24 -26.39 -3.98
C MET A 18 3.72 -26.72 -3.73
N ASP A 19 4.45 -27.22 -4.74
CA ASP A 19 5.88 -27.55 -4.59
C ASP A 19 6.83 -26.34 -4.64
N THR A 20 6.38 -25.16 -5.09
CA THR A 20 7.19 -23.92 -5.10
C THR A 20 6.94 -23.04 -3.85
N ASN A 21 6.06 -23.48 -2.95
CA ASN A 21 5.39 -22.60 -1.98
C ASN A 21 6.06 -22.45 -0.61
N GLY A 22 7.09 -23.20 -0.23
CA GLY A 22 7.67 -23.11 1.11
C GLY A 22 8.26 -21.73 1.41
N GLN A 23 9.25 -21.32 0.63
CA GLN A 23 9.96 -20.04 0.84
C GLN A 23 9.08 -18.82 0.60
N LEU A 24 8.20 -18.86 -0.41
CA LEU A 24 7.28 -17.75 -0.69
C LEU A 24 6.22 -17.63 0.41
N LEU A 25 5.70 -18.74 0.92
CA LEU A 25 4.77 -18.74 2.03
C LEU A 25 5.42 -18.22 3.31
N ASP A 26 6.66 -18.63 3.60
CA ASP A 26 7.43 -18.14 4.75
C ASP A 26 7.72 -16.64 4.64
N ALA A 27 8.08 -16.17 3.44
CA ALA A 27 8.29 -14.75 3.17
C ALA A 27 7.01 -13.92 3.28
N LEU A 28 5.84 -14.49 3.01
CA LEU A 28 4.54 -13.81 3.11
C LEU A 28 3.84 -14.04 4.46
N GLN A 29 4.44 -14.83 5.35
CA GLN A 29 3.86 -15.11 6.65
C GLN A 29 3.89 -13.84 7.53
N LYS A 30 2.86 -13.66 8.35
CA LYS A 30 2.80 -12.57 9.33
C LYS A 30 4.07 -12.58 10.20
N ASN A 31 4.70 -11.42 10.36
CA ASN A 31 5.97 -11.20 11.05
C ASN A 31 7.19 -11.82 10.35
N SER A 32 7.14 -12.08 9.04
CA SER A 32 8.35 -12.44 8.31
C SER A 32 9.32 -11.26 8.29
N GLU A 33 10.61 -11.55 8.40
CA GLU A 33 11.67 -10.56 8.27
C GLU A 33 11.58 -9.86 6.91
N THR A 34 11.24 -10.61 5.85
CA THR A 34 11.06 -10.08 4.50
C THR A 34 10.00 -8.98 4.44
N LEU A 35 8.80 -9.21 4.99
CA LEU A 35 7.73 -8.20 4.99
C LEU A 35 8.09 -6.99 5.86
N GLN A 36 8.77 -7.22 6.97
CA GLN A 36 9.23 -6.12 7.83
C GLN A 36 10.25 -5.25 7.10
N ASN A 37 11.26 -5.87 6.48
CA ASN A 37 12.28 -5.17 5.70
C ASN A 37 11.68 -4.38 4.53
N ILE A 38 10.71 -4.96 3.81
CA ILE A 38 10.00 -4.25 2.73
C ILE A 38 9.23 -3.04 3.29
N THR A 39 8.54 -3.22 4.42
CA THR A 39 7.78 -2.14 5.07
C THR A 39 8.72 -1.01 5.49
N ASP A 40 9.82 -1.34 6.19
CA ASP A 40 10.79 -0.37 6.69
C ASP A 40 11.46 0.42 5.57
N GLN A 41 11.77 -0.24 4.43
CA GLN A 41 12.30 0.43 3.24
C GLN A 41 11.27 1.32 2.55
N PHE A 42 9.97 0.97 2.63
CA PHE A 42 8.92 1.73 1.98
C PHE A 42 8.42 2.93 2.80
N VAL A 43 8.46 2.87 4.14
CA VAL A 43 7.99 3.94 5.04
C VAL A 43 8.55 5.33 4.67
N PRO A 44 9.87 5.51 4.43
CA PRO A 44 10.41 6.81 4.03
C PRO A 44 9.88 7.33 2.68
N LEU A 45 9.44 6.42 1.81
CA LEU A 45 8.91 6.72 0.48
C LEU A 45 7.41 7.04 0.52
N MET A 46 6.67 6.53 1.51
CA MET A 46 5.21 6.71 1.63
C MET A 46 4.80 8.19 1.58
N LYS A 47 5.55 9.09 2.22
CA LYS A 47 5.31 10.55 2.18
C LYS A 47 5.34 11.17 0.78
N ARG A 48 5.92 10.47 -0.20
CA ARG A 48 5.98 10.90 -1.60
C ARG A 48 4.69 10.53 -2.35
N PHE A 49 3.88 9.63 -1.82
CA PHE A 49 2.64 9.18 -2.43
C PHE A 49 1.42 9.77 -1.71
N ARG A 50 0.27 9.71 -2.39
CA ARG A 50 -1.04 9.88 -1.75
C ARG A 50 -1.58 8.49 -1.50
N ILE A 51 -1.70 8.11 -0.23
CA ILE A 51 -2.08 6.75 0.18
C ILE A 51 -3.36 6.83 0.99
N PHE A 52 -4.32 5.97 0.62
CA PHE A 52 -5.55 5.76 1.35
C PHE A 52 -5.66 4.25 1.66
N PHE A 53 -5.67 3.91 2.95
CA PHE A 53 -5.78 2.52 3.41
C PHE A 53 -7.23 2.10 3.58
N PHE A 54 -7.56 0.91 3.07
CA PHE A 54 -8.88 0.31 3.21
C PHE A 54 -8.78 -1.08 3.83
N TRP A 55 -9.78 -1.44 4.64
CA TRP A 55 -9.95 -2.78 5.21
C TRP A 55 -11.41 -3.23 5.11
N GLU A 56 -11.65 -4.54 5.17
CA GLU A 56 -13.00 -5.10 5.18
C GLU A 56 -13.64 -4.98 6.57
N GLN A 57 -14.96 -4.79 6.62
CA GLN A 57 -15.73 -4.77 7.87
C GLN A 57 -16.73 -5.94 7.98
N GLU A 58 -16.81 -6.78 6.95
CA GLU A 58 -17.56 -8.03 7.00
C GLU A 58 -16.62 -9.21 6.76
N LYS A 59 -16.91 -10.35 7.39
CA LYS A 59 -16.09 -11.54 7.23
C LYS A 59 -16.25 -12.14 5.83
N THR A 60 -15.15 -12.62 5.27
CA THR A 60 -15.16 -13.39 4.03
C THR A 60 -15.45 -14.86 4.33
N HIS A 61 -16.34 -15.47 3.56
CA HIS A 61 -16.60 -16.91 3.64
C HIS A 61 -15.47 -17.70 2.99
N LEU A 62 -14.63 -18.31 3.82
CA LEU A 62 -13.48 -19.14 3.46
C LEU A 62 -13.83 -20.62 3.65
N ALA A 63 -14.53 -21.21 2.68
CA ALA A 63 -14.93 -22.62 2.59
C ALA A 63 -15.67 -23.22 3.81
N HIS A 64 -14.99 -23.33 4.96
CA HIS A 64 -15.49 -23.87 6.22
C HIS A 64 -15.53 -22.83 7.36
N THR A 65 -14.99 -21.63 7.15
CA THR A 65 -14.89 -20.59 8.19
C THR A 65 -15.24 -19.21 7.64
N ASN A 66 -15.79 -18.34 8.47
CA ASN A 66 -15.92 -16.91 8.18
C ASN A 66 -14.84 -16.17 8.97
N ASP A 67 -13.95 -15.48 8.26
CA ASP A 67 -12.86 -14.71 8.88
C ASP A 67 -12.55 -13.44 8.10
N TYR A 68 -11.82 -12.52 8.72
CA TYR A 68 -11.21 -11.41 8.02
C TYR A 68 -9.94 -11.91 7.33
N VAL A 69 -9.86 -11.68 6.03
CA VAL A 69 -8.66 -11.82 5.21
C VAL A 69 -7.67 -10.69 5.52
N VAL A 70 -8.16 -9.45 5.62
CA VAL A 70 -7.37 -8.25 5.95
C VAL A 70 -8.11 -7.35 6.93
N ASP A 71 -7.70 -7.37 8.19
CA ASP A 71 -8.23 -6.50 9.24
C ASP A 71 -7.59 -5.09 9.25
N GLU A 72 -8.15 -4.17 10.04
CA GLU A 72 -7.64 -2.80 10.19
C GLU A 72 -6.17 -2.77 10.64
N ALA A 73 -5.82 -3.61 11.62
CA ALA A 73 -4.47 -3.64 12.19
C ALA A 73 -3.41 -4.06 11.15
N SER A 74 -3.81 -4.88 10.17
CA SER A 74 -2.97 -5.32 9.07
C SER A 74 -2.93 -4.32 7.91
N ALA A 75 -4.04 -3.64 7.59
CA ALA A 75 -4.15 -2.79 6.40
C ALA A 75 -3.82 -1.32 6.65
N ALA A 76 -4.00 -0.82 7.86
CA ALA A 76 -4.06 0.61 8.14
C ALA A 76 -3.08 1.02 9.25
N PRO A 77 -1.75 0.96 9.00
CA PRO A 77 -0.77 1.49 9.94
C PRO A 77 -1.04 2.98 10.20
N ILE A 78 -0.78 3.43 11.44
CA ILE A 78 -0.92 4.85 11.80
C ILE A 78 0.30 5.59 11.26
N LEU A 79 0.13 6.34 10.18
CA LEU A 79 1.19 7.06 9.51
C LEU A 79 0.73 8.46 9.10
N ASP A 80 1.61 9.44 9.29
CA ASP A 80 1.34 10.83 8.94
C ASP A 80 1.08 10.99 7.44
N GLY A 81 0.09 11.82 7.12
CA GLY A 81 -0.26 12.13 5.73
C GLY A 81 -0.97 11.01 4.96
N THR A 82 -1.46 9.98 5.67
CA THR A 82 -2.25 8.90 5.08
C THR A 82 -3.71 8.97 5.54
N ASP A 83 -4.61 8.61 4.64
CA ASP A 83 -6.05 8.49 4.94
C ASP A 83 -6.40 7.02 5.18
N ARG A 84 -7.47 6.74 5.95
CA ARG A 84 -7.89 5.37 6.24
C ARG A 84 -9.40 5.24 6.38
N SER A 85 -9.99 4.14 5.91
CA SER A 85 -11.42 3.85 6.10
C SER A 85 -11.75 2.37 5.92
N GLY A 86 -12.65 1.85 6.76
CA GLY A 86 -13.23 0.53 6.55
C GLY A 86 -14.31 0.54 5.48
N VAL A 87 -14.44 -0.55 4.75
CA VAL A 87 -15.51 -0.77 3.77
C VAL A 87 -16.46 -1.82 4.32
N ALA A 88 -17.76 -1.49 4.39
CA ALA A 88 -18.84 -2.38 4.80
C ALA A 88 -19.11 -3.45 3.73
N ALA A 89 -18.14 -4.36 3.57
CA ALA A 89 -18.14 -5.48 2.65
C ALA A 89 -17.05 -6.46 3.07
N SER A 90 -17.17 -7.71 2.61
CA SER A 90 -16.09 -8.70 2.71
C SER A 90 -14.92 -8.39 1.77
N HIS A 91 -13.75 -8.96 2.01
CA HIS A 91 -12.56 -8.81 1.15
C HIS A 91 -12.87 -9.12 -0.32
N SER A 92 -13.73 -10.12 -0.58
CA SER A 92 -14.13 -10.51 -1.93
C SER A 92 -15.07 -9.52 -2.64
N GLN A 93 -15.67 -8.59 -1.88
CA GLN A 93 -16.69 -7.65 -2.33
C GLN A 93 -16.31 -6.18 -2.14
N MET A 94 -15.30 -5.84 -1.32
CA MET A 94 -15.00 -4.45 -0.95
C MET A 94 -14.57 -3.54 -2.12
N CYS A 95 -14.17 -4.13 -3.25
CA CYS A 95 -13.86 -3.40 -4.49
C CYS A 95 -14.97 -3.53 -5.56
N LYS A 96 -16.10 -4.17 -5.24
CA LYS A 96 -17.24 -4.42 -6.12
C LYS A 96 -18.43 -3.62 -5.60
N PHE A 97 -18.45 -2.35 -5.95
CA PHE A 97 -19.55 -1.48 -5.57
C PHE A 97 -20.80 -1.83 -6.36
N ASP A 98 -21.89 -2.07 -5.65
CA ASP A 98 -23.22 -2.33 -6.21
C ASP A 98 -23.83 -1.09 -6.87
N SER A 99 -23.48 0.10 -6.37
CA SER A 99 -24.00 1.38 -6.82
C SER A 99 -23.01 2.53 -6.55
N PRO A 100 -23.03 3.61 -7.36
CA PRO A 100 -22.38 4.89 -7.04
C PRO A 100 -22.85 5.51 -5.72
N SER A 101 -24.00 5.08 -5.20
CA SER A 101 -24.54 5.50 -3.91
C SER A 101 -24.09 4.62 -2.73
N SER A 102 -23.18 3.68 -2.92
CA SER A 102 -22.60 2.92 -1.81
C SER A 102 -21.59 3.77 -1.04
N GLY A 103 -21.46 3.50 0.27
CA GLY A 103 -20.51 4.21 1.14
C GLY A 103 -19.07 4.07 0.66
N GLY A 104 -18.64 2.82 0.39
CA GLY A 104 -17.29 2.52 -0.10
C GLY A 104 -16.96 3.23 -1.42
N TYR A 105 -17.89 3.23 -2.38
CA TYR A 105 -17.70 3.92 -3.65
C TYR A 105 -17.48 5.42 -3.45
N ARG A 106 -18.36 6.07 -2.68
CA ARG A 106 -18.25 7.51 -2.42
C ARG A 106 -16.97 7.88 -1.71
N THR A 107 -16.54 7.08 -0.73
CA THR A 107 -15.28 7.30 -0.01
C THR A 107 -14.08 7.20 -0.95
N ALA A 108 -13.99 6.14 -1.76
CA ALA A 108 -12.91 5.96 -2.72
C ALA A 108 -12.91 7.07 -3.79
N LEU A 109 -14.07 7.41 -4.34
CA LEU A 109 -14.21 8.47 -5.32
C LEU A 109 -13.82 9.84 -4.75
N ALA A 110 -14.25 10.16 -3.53
CA ALA A 110 -13.89 11.40 -2.87
C ALA A 110 -12.38 11.53 -2.64
N ALA A 111 -11.73 10.43 -2.26
CA ALA A 111 -10.26 10.37 -2.13
C ALA A 111 -9.57 10.63 -3.47
N ILE A 112 -9.97 9.92 -4.53
CA ILE A 112 -9.40 10.09 -5.88
C ILE A 112 -9.59 11.54 -6.36
N MET A 113 -10.81 12.08 -6.26
CA MET A 113 -11.10 13.46 -6.68
C MET A 113 -10.27 14.48 -5.91
N ARG A 114 -10.06 14.29 -4.60
CA ARG A 114 -9.19 15.14 -3.80
C ARG A 114 -7.74 15.08 -4.31
N TYR A 115 -7.23 13.88 -4.57
CA TYR A 115 -5.86 13.71 -5.07
C TYR A 115 -5.67 14.33 -6.45
N VAL A 116 -6.60 14.09 -7.39
CA VAL A 116 -6.61 14.69 -8.73
C VAL A 116 -6.61 16.21 -8.66
N ARG A 117 -7.46 16.82 -7.83
CA ARG A 117 -7.50 18.28 -7.66
C ARG A 117 -6.19 18.86 -7.12
N SER A 118 -5.54 18.14 -6.21
CA SER A 118 -4.26 18.58 -5.62
C SER A 118 -3.02 18.26 -6.46
N ALA A 119 -3.16 17.40 -7.47
CA ALA A 119 -2.03 16.85 -8.21
C ALA A 119 -1.25 17.92 -8.99
N PRO A 120 -1.86 18.86 -9.75
CA PRO A 120 -1.12 19.85 -10.52
C PRO A 120 -0.15 20.66 -9.65
N ALA A 121 -0.65 21.32 -8.60
CA ALA A 121 0.18 22.11 -7.69
C ALA A 121 1.28 21.28 -7.01
N THR A 122 0.97 20.02 -6.66
CA THR A 122 1.96 19.10 -6.06
C THR A 122 3.06 18.74 -7.06
N ILE A 123 2.70 18.47 -8.32
CA ILE A 123 3.63 18.12 -9.40
C ILE A 123 4.51 19.31 -9.74
N ASP A 124 3.94 20.50 -9.88
CA ASP A 124 4.69 21.73 -10.19
C ASP A 124 5.74 22.00 -9.11
N THR A 125 5.32 21.98 -7.84
CA THR A 125 6.23 22.15 -6.70
C THR A 125 7.38 21.14 -6.74
N ARG A 126 7.08 19.85 -6.99
CA ARG A 126 8.10 18.79 -7.04
C ARG A 126 9.04 18.96 -8.23
N THR A 127 8.53 19.40 -9.37
CA THR A 127 9.34 19.64 -10.57
C THR A 127 10.35 20.74 -10.34
N VAL A 128 9.92 21.86 -9.74
CA VAL A 128 10.81 22.98 -9.36
C VAL A 128 11.87 22.50 -8.37
N GLN A 129 11.46 21.83 -7.30
CA GLN A 129 12.39 21.30 -6.28
C GLN A 129 13.43 20.34 -6.87
N ALA A 130 13.02 19.46 -7.79
CA ALA A 130 13.91 18.53 -8.46
C ALA A 130 14.92 19.26 -9.37
N ALA A 131 14.48 20.25 -10.13
CA ALA A 131 15.35 21.06 -10.99
C ALA A 131 16.39 21.83 -10.17
N GLU A 132 15.98 22.46 -9.07
CA GLU A 132 16.88 23.18 -8.17
C GLU A 132 17.89 22.24 -7.50
N MET A 133 17.46 21.06 -7.07
CA MET A 133 18.34 20.06 -6.48
C MET A 133 19.41 19.59 -7.48
N LEU A 134 19.01 19.32 -8.72
CA LEU A 134 19.94 18.93 -9.79
C LEU A 134 20.93 20.06 -10.13
N GLN A 135 20.48 21.31 -10.11
CA GLN A 135 21.36 22.46 -10.32
C GLN A 135 22.39 22.57 -9.18
N ARG A 136 21.97 22.44 -7.92
CA ARG A 136 22.87 22.47 -6.76
C ARG A 136 23.94 21.38 -6.82
N LEU A 137 23.55 20.14 -7.14
CA LEU A 137 24.50 19.03 -7.26
C LEU A 137 25.56 19.29 -8.34
N ARG A 138 25.14 19.76 -9.51
CA ARG A 138 26.08 20.11 -10.60
C ARG A 138 27.02 21.26 -10.22
N SER A 139 26.52 22.26 -9.50
CA SER A 139 27.37 23.37 -9.02
C SER A 139 28.39 22.91 -7.97
N GLN A 140 28.01 22.00 -7.08
CA GLN A 140 28.92 21.43 -6.07
C GLN A 140 30.02 20.58 -6.73
N GLU A 141 29.65 19.70 -7.66
CA GLU A 141 30.61 18.87 -8.41
C GLU A 141 31.61 19.73 -9.19
N ALA A 142 31.14 20.80 -9.85
CA ALA A 142 32.02 21.74 -10.54
C ALA A 142 32.99 22.45 -9.57
N GLN A 143 32.52 22.85 -8.38
CA GLN A 143 33.35 23.49 -7.35
C GLN A 143 34.43 22.53 -6.84
N GLU A 144 34.10 21.27 -6.56
CA GLU A 144 35.05 20.25 -6.11
C GLU A 144 36.15 19.99 -7.16
N LEU A 145 35.79 19.90 -8.44
CA LEU A 145 36.76 19.73 -9.53
C LEU A 145 37.70 20.92 -9.67
N THR A 146 37.20 22.15 -9.48
CA THR A 146 38.04 23.35 -9.56
C THR A 146 38.90 23.59 -8.32
N ALA A 147 38.50 23.08 -7.14
CA ALA A 147 39.24 23.23 -5.89
C ALA A 147 40.35 22.18 -5.71
N GLY A 148 40.34 21.11 -6.51
CA GLY A 148 41.38 20.07 -6.53
C GLY A 148 42.54 20.32 -7.51
N LEU A 149 42.53 21.45 -8.23
CA LEU A 149 43.61 21.95 -9.09
C LEU A 149 44.35 23.11 -8.40
#